data_AF-A0A0W8CW53-F1
#
_entry.id   AF-A0A0W8CW53-F1
#
_cell.length_a   1.000
_cell.length_b   1.000
_cell.length_c   1.000
_cell.angle_alpha   90.00
_cell.angle_beta   90.00
_cell.angle_gamma   90.00
#
_symmetry.space_group_name_H-M   'P 1'
#
loop_
_entity.id
_entity.type
_entity.pdbx_description
1 polymer ?
#
loop_
_entity_poly.entity_id
_entity_poly.type
_entity_poly.pdbx_seq_one_letter_code
_entity_poly.pdbx_strand_id
1 'polypeptide(L)'
;MCVDLMPGASDPSNYTLPQQSFHPCLFPRSSHFKSFRCVTNPYEAQVGGVQLFGDAGQPLHSMLQCTLPKSDDEDENMATEEEKEQQEQERALDYLQRCVEWRHAAPTAPDILACFPMANEDPFILETCPHVYFSGNQPRFSTRLVKGMIITVIACAN
;
A
#
# COMPACT_ATOMS: atom_id res chain seq x y z
N MET A 1 -9.94 -11.90 -19.81
CA MET A 1 -9.66 -11.38 -18.46
C MET A 1 -8.71 -10.20 -18.62
N CYS A 2 -8.99 -9.07 -17.96
CA CYS A 2 -8.08 -7.92 -17.97
C CYS A 2 -7.10 -8.03 -16.80
N VAL A 3 -5.87 -7.55 -17.00
CA VAL A 3 -4.78 -7.57 -16.03
C VAL A 3 -4.16 -6.18 -15.99
N ASP A 4 -4.15 -5.58 -14.80
CA ASP A 4 -3.43 -4.36 -14.52
C ASP A 4 -2.19 -4.71 -13.67
N LEU A 5 -1.03 -4.23 -14.07
CA LEU A 5 0.26 -4.54 -13.43
C LEU A 5 0.85 -3.27 -12.81
N MET A 6 0.97 -3.28 -11.48
CA MET A 6 1.51 -2.20 -10.66
C MET A 6 2.96 -2.51 -10.26
N PRO A 7 3.88 -1.53 -10.27
CA PRO A 7 5.27 -1.71 -9.80
C PRO A 7 5.36 -1.71 -8.26
N GLY A 8 6.32 -2.46 -7.72
CA GLY A 8 6.74 -2.44 -6.32
C GLY A 8 8.12 -1.83 -6.10
N ALA A 9 8.62 -1.90 -4.86
CA ALA A 9 9.87 -1.25 -4.44
C ALA A 9 11.13 -1.80 -5.13
N SER A 10 11.13 -3.09 -5.49
CA SER A 10 12.28 -3.80 -6.07
C SER A 10 12.18 -3.98 -7.58
N ASP A 11 11.14 -3.42 -8.20
CA ASP A 11 10.85 -3.57 -9.62
C ASP A 11 11.60 -2.54 -10.48
N PRO A 12 11.78 -2.79 -11.79
CA PRO A 12 12.42 -1.85 -12.72
C PRO A 12 11.53 -0.63 -13.06
N SER A 13 11.25 0.17 -12.02
CA SER A 13 10.62 1.50 -12.06
C SER A 13 11.43 2.48 -11.21
N ASN A 14 10.99 3.73 -11.08
CA ASN A 14 11.63 4.68 -10.16
C ASN A 14 11.43 4.27 -8.69
N TYR A 15 12.39 4.65 -7.85
CA TYR A 15 12.39 4.34 -6.42
C TYR A 15 11.38 5.17 -5.62
N THR A 16 11.24 6.45 -5.96
CA THR A 16 10.36 7.40 -5.25
C THR A 16 8.89 7.16 -5.56
N LEU A 17 7.99 7.42 -4.61
CA LEU A 17 6.57 7.51 -4.91
C LEU A 17 6.19 8.90 -5.48
N PRO A 18 5.21 9.00 -6.38
CA PRO A 18 4.58 7.89 -7.11
C PRO A 18 5.53 7.19 -8.10
N GLN A 19 5.49 5.85 -8.15
CA GLN A 19 6.25 5.07 -9.12
C GLN A 19 5.52 5.05 -10.47
N GLN A 20 6.28 5.30 -11.54
CA GLN A 20 5.81 5.28 -12.93
C GLN A 20 5.49 3.86 -13.37
N SER A 21 4.58 3.72 -14.33
CA SER A 21 4.25 2.43 -14.90
C SER A 21 5.44 1.81 -15.63
N PHE A 22 5.44 0.49 -15.72
CA PHE A 22 6.47 -0.23 -16.46
C PHE A 22 6.51 0.15 -17.94
N HIS A 23 7.72 0.27 -18.47
CA HIS A 23 7.90 0.49 -19.90
C HIS A 23 7.49 -0.76 -20.71
N PRO A 24 6.72 -0.62 -21.82
CA PRO A 24 6.24 -1.74 -22.61
C PRO A 24 7.31 -2.68 -23.16
N CYS A 25 8.57 -2.21 -23.29
CA CYS A 25 9.70 -3.04 -23.73
C CYS A 25 9.99 -4.22 -22.79
N LEU A 26 9.61 -4.13 -21.51
CA LEU A 26 9.72 -5.23 -20.55
C LEU A 26 8.74 -6.37 -20.85
N PHE A 27 7.70 -6.09 -21.65
CA PHE A 27 6.62 -7.03 -21.96
C PHE A 27 6.40 -7.16 -23.48
N PRO A 28 7.37 -7.70 -24.25
CA PRO A 28 7.31 -7.75 -25.72
C PRO A 28 6.17 -8.61 -26.26
N ARG A 29 5.58 -9.48 -25.44
CA ARG A 29 4.43 -10.32 -25.83
C ARG A 29 3.11 -9.76 -25.29
N SER A 30 3.09 -9.37 -24.02
CA SER A 30 1.86 -8.97 -23.32
C SER A 30 1.40 -7.56 -23.67
N SER A 31 2.33 -6.63 -23.94
CA SER A 31 2.01 -5.22 -24.22
C SER A 31 1.15 -4.99 -25.47
N HIS A 32 1.08 -5.97 -26.38
CA HIS A 32 0.22 -5.92 -27.56
C HIS A 32 -1.26 -6.16 -27.25
N PHE A 33 -1.60 -6.77 -26.11
CA PHE A 33 -2.98 -7.08 -25.75
C PHE A 33 -3.65 -5.89 -25.05
N LYS A 34 -4.82 -5.48 -25.56
CA LYS A 34 -5.65 -4.44 -24.91
C LYS A 34 -6.11 -4.79 -23.49
N SER A 35 -6.06 -6.07 -23.15
CA SER A 35 -6.42 -6.59 -21.82
C SER A 35 -5.26 -6.53 -20.82
N PHE A 36 -4.08 -6.03 -21.20
CA PHE A 36 -2.93 -5.88 -20.31
C PHE A 36 -2.57 -4.39 -20.18
N ARG A 37 -2.49 -3.88 -18.95
CA ARG A 37 -2.15 -2.48 -18.67
C ARG A 37 -1.07 -2.42 -17.61
N CYS A 38 -0.06 -1.59 -17.82
CA CYS A 38 0.87 -1.21 -16.76
C CYS A 38 0.36 0.08 -16.12
N VAL A 39 0.27 0.11 -14.80
CA VAL A 39 -0.28 1.21 -14.01
C VAL A 39 0.76 1.76 -13.05
N THR A 40 0.48 2.91 -12.43
CA THR A 40 1.36 3.54 -11.43
C THR A 40 1.19 2.89 -10.05
N ASN A 41 2.12 3.19 -9.14
CA ASN A 41 1.96 2.95 -7.70
C ASN A 41 2.10 4.29 -6.96
N PRO A 42 1.09 4.77 -6.20
CA PRO A 42 -0.20 4.13 -5.94
C PRO A 42 -1.10 3.99 -7.18
N TYR A 43 -2.12 3.14 -7.08
CA TYR A 43 -3.10 2.87 -8.12
C TYR A 43 -4.52 3.16 -7.66
N GLU A 44 -5.30 3.83 -8.52
CA GLU A 44 -6.73 4.05 -8.36
C GLU A 44 -7.49 3.44 -9.54
N ALA A 45 -8.58 2.71 -9.25
CA ALA A 45 -9.40 2.06 -10.25
C ALA A 45 -10.88 2.01 -9.86
N GLN A 46 -11.75 1.87 -10.85
CA GLN A 46 -13.16 1.56 -10.64
C GLN A 46 -13.54 0.26 -11.35
N VAL A 47 -14.01 -0.72 -10.60
CA VAL A 47 -14.43 -2.04 -11.13
C VAL A 47 -15.86 -2.33 -10.67
N GLY A 48 -16.79 -2.44 -11.62
CA GLY A 48 -18.18 -2.74 -11.30
C GLY A 48 -18.86 -1.72 -10.38
N GLY A 49 -18.44 -0.46 -10.42
CA GLY A 49 -18.92 0.62 -9.55
C GLY A 49 -18.20 0.74 -8.20
N VAL A 50 -17.32 -0.21 -7.86
CA VAL A 50 -16.50 -0.16 -6.64
C VAL A 50 -15.22 0.62 -6.93
N GLN A 51 -14.92 1.66 -6.15
CA GLN A 51 -13.66 2.41 -6.24
C GLN A 51 -12.59 1.75 -5.37
N LEU A 52 -11.45 1.46 -5.96
CA LEU A 52 -10.29 0.86 -5.32
C LEU A 52 -9.15 1.88 -5.33
N PHE A 53 -8.46 1.96 -4.21
CA PHE A 53 -7.19 2.65 -4.07
C PHE A 53 -6.20 1.67 -3.43
N GLY A 54 -4.94 1.73 -3.82
CA GLY A 54 -3.93 0.97 -3.10
C GLY A 54 -2.53 1.19 -3.57
N ASP A 55 -1.60 0.66 -2.78
CA ASP A 55 -0.17 0.79 -2.99
C ASP A 55 0.54 -0.56 -2.84
N ALA A 56 1.84 -0.59 -3.17
CA ALA A 56 2.65 -1.79 -3.05
C ALA A 56 3.27 -2.01 -1.65
N GLY A 57 2.77 -1.37 -0.60
CA GLY A 57 3.13 -1.63 0.80
C GLY A 57 4.19 -0.71 1.39
N GLN A 58 4.89 0.09 0.59
CA GLN A 58 5.94 0.99 1.09
C GLN A 58 5.41 2.03 2.10
N PRO A 59 4.26 2.71 1.87
CA PRO A 59 3.70 3.63 2.85
C PRO A 59 3.40 2.97 4.20
N LEU A 60 2.77 1.79 4.19
CA LEU A 60 2.47 1.07 5.42
C LEU A 60 3.73 0.65 6.17
N HIS A 61 4.72 0.10 5.45
CA HIS A 61 5.98 -0.31 6.04
C HIS A 61 6.69 0.87 6.73
N SER A 62 6.69 2.05 6.10
CA SER A 62 7.27 3.27 6.66
C SER A 62 6.59 3.72 7.96
N MET A 63 5.26 3.67 8.02
CA MET A 63 4.51 3.98 9.25
C MET A 63 4.77 2.97 10.37
N LEU A 64 4.84 1.68 10.04
CA LEU A 64 5.14 0.64 11.02
C LEU A 64 6.54 0.83 11.60
N GLN A 65 7.53 1.14 10.77
CA GLN A 65 8.91 1.39 11.18
C GLN A 65 9.04 2.55 12.19
N CYS A 66 8.32 3.66 11.98
CA CYS A 66 8.41 4.82 12.86
C CYS A 66 7.53 4.74 14.11
N THR A 67 6.75 3.67 14.23
CA THR A 67 5.83 3.43 15.36
C THR A 67 6.11 2.11 16.06
N LEU A 68 7.23 1.44 15.72
CA LEU A 68 7.70 0.26 16.44
C LEU A 68 7.81 0.58 17.93
N PRO A 69 7.30 -0.29 18.82
CA PRO A 69 7.61 -0.17 20.24
C PRO A 69 9.13 -0.24 20.38
N LYS A 70 9.72 0.73 21.10
CA LYS A 70 11.14 0.70 21.39
C LYS A 70 11.44 -0.61 22.11
N SER A 71 12.44 -1.34 21.64
CA SER A 71 12.96 -2.55 22.29
C SER A 71 13.70 -2.24 23.61
N ASP A 72 13.34 -1.15 24.29
CA ASP A 72 14.02 -0.68 25.49
C ASP A 72 13.50 -1.38 26.76
N ASP A 73 12.42 -2.16 26.66
CA ASP A 73 11.92 -3.01 27.73
C ASP A 73 12.30 -4.48 27.45
N GLU A 74 13.32 -4.96 28.17
CA GLU A 74 13.77 -6.35 28.28
C GLU A 74 12.72 -7.26 28.95
N ASP A 75 11.44 -7.13 28.59
CA ASP A 75 10.45 -8.13 29.01
C ASP A 75 10.50 -9.30 28.03
N GLU A 76 11.12 -10.39 28.50
CA GLU A 76 11.08 -11.75 27.94
C GLU A 76 9.63 -12.28 27.87
N ASN A 77 8.75 -11.60 27.16
CA ASN A 77 7.46 -12.16 26.81
C ASN A 77 7.71 -13.27 25.80
N MET A 78 7.52 -14.51 26.25
CA MET A 78 7.55 -15.73 25.44
C MET A 78 6.34 -15.79 24.50
N ALA A 79 6.08 -14.69 23.77
CA ALA A 79 5.12 -14.65 22.69
C ALA A 79 5.67 -15.50 21.56
N THR A 80 4.85 -16.44 21.10
CA THR A 80 5.17 -17.30 19.96
C THR A 80 5.38 -16.45 18.70
N GLU A 81 6.10 -16.99 17.72
CA GLU A 81 6.28 -16.31 16.42
C GLU A 81 4.91 -15.96 15.79
N GLU A 82 3.94 -16.86 15.94
CA GLU A 82 2.56 -16.67 15.46
C GLU A 82 1.84 -15.49 16.14
N GLU A 83 2.01 -15.32 17.46
CA GLU A 83 1.40 -14.20 18.20
C GLU A 83 2.01 -12.86 17.81
N LYS A 84 3.33 -12.82 17.57
CA LYS A 84 4.02 -11.61 17.10
C LYS A 84 3.57 -11.20 15.70
N GLU A 85 3.49 -12.15 14.78
CA GLU A 85 2.96 -11.93 13.43
C GLU A 85 1.53 -11.39 13.49
N GLN A 86 0.66 -11.99 14.30
CA GLN A 86 -0.73 -11.56 14.39
C GLN A 86 -0.88 -10.16 14.99
N GLN A 87 -0.03 -9.81 15.97
CA GLN A 87 0.02 -8.45 16.51
C GLN A 87 0.51 -7.43 15.48
N GLU A 88 1.51 -7.78 14.67
CA GLU A 88 2.00 -6.94 13.57
C GLU A 88 0.91 -6.72 12.50
N GLN A 89 0.15 -7.76 12.15
CA GLN A 89 -0.97 -7.66 11.22
C GLN A 89 -2.10 -6.75 11.74
N GLU A 90 -2.45 -6.86 13.02
CA GLU A 90 -3.47 -6.00 13.62
C GLU A 90 -3.03 -4.54 13.60
N ARG A 91 -1.74 -4.28 13.87
CA ARG A 91 -1.13 -2.95 13.74
C ARG A 91 -1.14 -2.45 12.30
N ALA A 92 -0.90 -3.31 11.32
CA ALA A 92 -0.98 -2.95 9.90
C ALA A 92 -2.38 -2.46 9.50
N LEU A 93 -3.42 -3.22 9.88
CA LEU A 93 -4.82 -2.85 9.65
C LEU A 93 -5.19 -1.53 10.33
N ASP A 94 -4.68 -1.33 11.55
CA ASP A 94 -4.84 -0.11 12.34
C ASP A 94 -4.28 1.14 11.64
N TYR A 95 -3.15 1.05 10.96
CA TYR A 95 -2.56 2.18 10.23
C TYR A 95 -3.21 2.42 8.87
N LEU A 96 -3.66 1.36 8.19
CA LEU A 96 -4.43 1.53 6.96
C LEU A 96 -5.80 2.17 7.24
N GLN A 97 -6.45 1.81 8.35
CA GLN A 97 -7.63 2.53 8.83
C GLN A 97 -7.31 4.01 9.12
N ARG A 98 -6.22 4.30 9.82
CA ARG A 98 -5.79 5.68 10.12
C ARG A 98 -5.52 6.50 8.85
N CYS A 99 -4.93 5.92 7.80
CA CYS A 99 -4.71 6.62 6.54
C CYS A 99 -6.02 7.12 5.90
N VAL A 100 -7.10 6.35 6.02
CA VAL A 100 -8.44 6.78 5.58
C VAL A 100 -8.94 7.92 6.46
N GLU A 101 -8.81 7.80 7.78
CA GLU A 101 -9.22 8.82 8.75
C GLU A 101 -8.46 10.15 8.53
N TRP A 102 -7.18 10.07 8.23
CA TRP A 102 -6.30 11.20 7.92
C TRP A 102 -6.49 11.72 6.49
N ARG A 103 -7.13 10.94 5.62
CA ARG A 103 -7.21 11.16 4.17
C ARG A 103 -5.84 11.36 3.53
N HIS A 104 -4.86 10.56 3.94
CA HIS A 104 -3.49 10.63 3.47
C HIS A 104 -2.87 9.24 3.39
N ALA A 105 -2.47 8.82 2.19
CA ALA A 105 -1.94 7.47 1.93
C ALA A 105 -0.52 7.25 2.44
N ALA A 106 0.32 8.28 2.41
CA ALA A 106 1.74 8.19 2.77
C ALA A 106 2.19 9.33 3.71
N PRO A 107 1.66 9.39 4.95
CA PRO A 107 1.88 10.52 5.86
C PRO A 107 3.34 10.70 6.32
N THR A 108 4.19 9.68 6.09
CA THR A 108 5.62 9.71 6.42
C THR A 108 6.49 10.16 5.25
N ALA A 109 5.91 10.47 4.09
CA ALA A 109 6.61 11.11 2.98
C ALA A 109 6.66 12.63 3.20
N PRO A 110 7.77 13.32 2.90
CA PRO A 110 9.03 12.82 2.31
C PRO A 110 10.06 12.29 3.32
N ASP A 111 9.80 12.35 4.63
CA ASP A 111 10.83 12.21 5.67
C ASP A 111 11.41 10.78 5.79
N ILE A 112 10.53 9.77 5.79
CA ILE A 112 10.90 8.35 5.91
C ILE A 112 10.68 7.65 4.58
N LEU A 113 9.56 7.94 3.92
CA LEU A 113 9.22 7.39 2.62
C LEU A 113 9.65 8.36 1.52
N ALA A 114 10.56 7.93 0.66
CA ALA A 114 11.04 8.75 -0.44
C ALA A 114 9.90 9.03 -1.44
N CYS A 115 9.63 10.32 -1.68
CA CYS A 115 8.68 10.76 -2.69
C CYS A 115 9.30 11.81 -3.62
N PHE A 116 8.69 11.95 -4.80
CA PHE A 116 9.07 12.99 -5.73
C PHE A 116 8.54 14.36 -5.24
N PRO A 117 9.37 15.41 -5.18
CA PRO A 117 8.95 16.71 -4.68
C PRO A 117 8.03 17.41 -5.70
N MET A 118 6.73 17.35 -5.45
CA MET A 118 5.73 18.10 -6.22
C MET A 118 5.43 19.44 -5.56
N ALA A 119 5.55 20.52 -6.33
CA ALA A 119 5.54 21.88 -5.78
C ALA A 119 4.13 22.38 -5.41
N ASN A 120 3.10 21.91 -6.14
CA ASN A 120 1.76 22.50 -6.09
C ASN A 120 0.68 21.56 -5.56
N GLU A 121 0.97 20.26 -5.51
CA GLU A 121 -0.03 19.22 -5.21
C GLU A 121 0.67 18.03 -4.54
N ASP A 122 0.02 17.48 -3.53
CA ASP A 122 0.45 16.27 -2.84
C ASP A 122 -0.33 15.07 -3.39
N PRO A 123 0.34 14.09 -4.02
CA PRO A 123 -0.34 12.96 -4.67
C PRO A 123 -0.91 11.95 -3.69
N PHE A 124 -0.63 12.09 -2.39
CA PHE A 124 -1.03 11.12 -1.38
C PHE A 124 -2.29 11.54 -0.64
N ILE A 125 -2.83 12.73 -0.93
CA ILE A 125 -4.12 13.16 -0.40
C ILE A 125 -5.25 12.32 -1.02
N LEU A 126 -6.08 11.73 -0.17
CA LEU A 126 -7.27 11.00 -0.59
C LEU A 126 -8.44 11.99 -0.75
N GLU A 127 -8.66 12.47 -1.98
CA GLU A 127 -9.74 13.43 -2.28
C GLU A 127 -11.13 12.84 -2.00
N THR A 128 -11.31 11.58 -2.40
CA THR A 128 -12.51 10.78 -2.16
C THR A 128 -12.15 9.63 -1.23
N CYS A 129 -13.13 9.15 -0.47
CA CYS A 129 -12.94 7.94 0.32
C CYS A 129 -13.12 6.73 -0.60
N PRO A 130 -12.09 5.88 -0.79
CA PRO A 130 -12.22 4.71 -1.64
C PRO A 130 -13.14 3.68 -0.98
N HIS A 131 -13.80 2.85 -1.79
CA HIS A 131 -14.57 1.74 -1.26
C HIS A 131 -13.64 0.64 -0.74
N VAL A 132 -12.50 0.42 -1.39
CA VAL A 132 -11.48 -0.56 -0.98
C VAL A 132 -10.13 0.14 -0.94
N TYR A 133 -9.40 0.01 0.17
CA TYR A 133 -8.02 0.47 0.28
C TYR A 133 -7.11 -0.74 0.55
N PHE A 134 -6.27 -1.14 -0.39
CA PHE A 134 -5.33 -2.26 -0.22
C PHE A 134 -3.87 -1.81 -0.15
N SER A 135 -3.04 -2.62 0.50
CA SER A 135 -1.59 -2.43 0.63
C SER A 135 -0.89 -3.75 0.36
N GLY A 136 -0.08 -3.80 -0.70
CA GLY A 136 0.66 -5.00 -1.10
C GLY A 136 1.83 -5.35 -0.18
N ASN A 137 2.55 -6.43 -0.51
CA ASN A 137 3.81 -6.84 0.12
C ASN A 137 3.78 -6.92 1.66
N GLN A 138 2.70 -7.45 2.23
CA GLN A 138 2.58 -7.65 3.68
C GLN A 138 2.93 -9.09 4.05
N PRO A 139 3.41 -9.37 5.28
CA PRO A 139 3.80 -10.73 5.68
C PRO A 139 2.70 -11.78 5.51
N ARG A 140 1.43 -11.38 5.71
CA ARG A 140 0.28 -12.29 5.66
C ARG A 140 -1.02 -11.56 5.38
N PHE A 141 -1.96 -12.26 4.73
CA PHE A 141 -3.32 -11.79 4.46
C PHE A 141 -4.09 -11.47 5.74
N SER A 142 -4.71 -10.29 5.75
CA SER A 142 -5.66 -9.87 6.75
C SER A 142 -6.62 -8.83 6.15
N THR A 143 -7.82 -8.75 6.73
CA THR A 143 -8.82 -7.75 6.34
C THR A 143 -9.64 -7.25 7.53
N ARG A 144 -10.08 -6.00 7.43
CA ARG A 144 -10.99 -5.39 8.39
C ARG A 144 -12.04 -4.59 7.65
N LEU A 145 -13.27 -4.58 8.16
CA LEU A 145 -14.33 -3.68 7.71
C LEU A 145 -14.38 -2.47 8.65
N VAL A 146 -14.13 -1.27 8.13
CA VAL A 146 -14.18 -0.04 8.93
C VAL A 146 -15.58 0.59 8.84
N LYS A 147 -16.14 1.06 9.96
CA LYS A 147 -17.48 1.68 9.97
C LYS A 147 -17.47 3.01 9.20
N GLY A 148 -18.33 3.11 8.18
CA GLY A 148 -18.54 4.32 7.37
C GLY A 148 -18.56 4.02 5.87
N MET A 149 -17.61 3.19 5.41
CA MET A 149 -17.49 2.68 4.04
C MET A 149 -16.83 1.30 4.09
N ILE A 150 -17.17 0.37 3.19
CA ILE A 150 -16.72 -1.04 3.25
C ILE A 150 -15.25 -1.17 2.87
N ILE A 151 -14.34 -0.54 3.61
CA ILE A 151 -12.91 -0.49 3.31
C ILE A 151 -12.33 -1.83 3.69
N THR A 152 -12.18 -2.71 2.71
CA THR A 152 -11.42 -3.94 2.89
C THR A 152 -9.95 -3.58 2.79
N VAL A 153 -9.32 -3.49 3.95
CA VAL A 153 -7.87 -3.41 4.03
C VAL A 153 -7.29 -4.76 3.65
N ILE A 154 -6.45 -4.85 2.62
CA ILE A 154 -5.86 -6.14 2.20
C ILE A 154 -4.35 -6.05 2.33
N ALA A 155 -3.80 -6.98 3.10
CA ALA A 155 -2.37 -7.21 3.26
C ALA A 155 -1.93 -8.40 2.37
N CYS A 156 -1.55 -8.18 1.10
CA CYS A 156 -1.22 -9.32 0.23
C CYS A 156 0.19 -9.88 0.54
N ALA A 157 0.29 -11.18 0.83
CA ALA A 157 1.57 -11.91 0.86
C ALA A 157 2.06 -12.20 -0.57
N ASN A 158 3.39 -12.25 -0.74
CA ASN A 158 4.04 -12.73 -1.96
C ASN A 158 4.07 -14.26 -2.02
#